data_AF-A0A2G6NWG1-F1
#
_entry.id   AF-A0A2G6NWG1-F1
#
_cell.length_a   1.000
_cell.length_b   1.000
_cell.length_c   1.000
_cell.angle_alpha   90.00
_cell.angle_beta   90.00
_cell.angle_gamma   90.00
#
_symmetry.space_group_name_H-M   'P 1'
#
loop_
_entity.id
_entity.type
_entity.pdbx_description
1 polymer ?
#
loop_
_entity_poly.entity_id
_entity_poly.type
_entity_poly.pdbx_seq_one_letter_code
_entity_poly.pdbx_strand_id
1 'polypeptide(L)'
;MNLWHDSPTDGDTERRVLTVRQVNDAISDAIDRAFPRTVWVRGEVQRFPHDAASRKHLYFELQETGDTGAAEYAVSVALMGWDRQRYGLGRYVDGTDPDFQIANKMEVCLECKVDFYAKFGKISLKVMGVDKNFALGKLEARRRATLAFLRERGLLEMNRQVPLPDLPLRLGLITSPGSAAHHDFMEGIEGSGWAFTVLLQGAKMQGEQVQAQVIAALERLLEKGVDAIVLTRGGGSRADLSWFDQRDLAVAVAQCPVPVITAIG
;
A
#
# COMPACT_ATOMS: atom_id res chain seq x y z
N MET A 1 -13.97 87.93 -11.34
CA MET A 1 -15.17 87.39 -12.00
C MET A 1 -14.80 86.04 -12.56
N ASN A 2 -15.30 84.97 -11.91
CA ASN A 2 -15.41 83.58 -12.40
C ASN A 2 -14.11 82.86 -12.82
N LEU A 3 -13.82 81.61 -12.49
CA LEU A 3 -14.54 80.53 -11.82
C LEU A 3 -13.49 79.56 -11.28
N TRP A 4 -13.75 79.07 -10.08
CA TRP A 4 -13.15 77.86 -9.52
C TRP A 4 -13.47 76.67 -10.43
N HIS A 5 -12.47 75.88 -10.79
CA HIS A 5 -12.66 74.46 -11.09
C HIS A 5 -11.84 73.67 -10.09
N ASP A 6 -12.41 73.57 -8.89
CA ASP A 6 -12.24 72.38 -8.07
C ASP A 6 -12.92 71.22 -8.81
N SER A 7 -12.19 70.14 -9.04
CA SER A 7 -12.65 68.79 -8.70
C SER A 7 -11.47 67.80 -8.79
N PRO A 8 -11.10 67.16 -7.67
CA PRO A 8 -10.12 66.08 -7.63
C PRO A 8 -10.76 64.68 -7.73
N THR A 9 -9.93 63.71 -8.14
CA THR A 9 -9.88 62.26 -7.77
C THR A 9 -10.92 61.23 -8.26
N ASP A 10 -10.33 60.13 -8.75
CA ASP A 10 -10.67 58.70 -8.60
C ASP A 10 -11.80 58.02 -9.39
N GLY A 11 -11.40 56.91 -10.03
CA GLY A 11 -12.10 55.63 -9.91
C GLY A 11 -13.06 55.21 -11.04
N ASP A 12 -12.58 54.43 -12.01
CA ASP A 12 -13.28 53.19 -12.37
C ASP A 12 -12.32 52.19 -13.05
N THR A 13 -11.69 51.33 -12.25
CA THR A 13 -11.14 50.09 -12.82
C THR A 13 -12.35 49.19 -13.00
N GLU A 14 -12.96 49.24 -14.19
CA GLU A 14 -14.17 48.47 -14.51
C GLU A 14 -14.03 47.03 -13.99
N ARG A 15 -14.83 46.66 -12.99
CA ARG A 15 -14.71 45.36 -12.32
C ARG A 15 -14.99 44.27 -13.34
N ARG A 16 -13.97 43.50 -13.72
CA ARG A 16 -14.13 42.35 -14.64
C ARG A 16 -15.05 41.29 -14.01
N VAL A 17 -16.28 41.19 -14.51
CA VAL A 17 -17.24 40.15 -14.10
C VAL A 17 -17.12 38.95 -15.02
N LEU A 18 -16.86 37.76 -14.46
CA LEU A 18 -16.80 36.48 -15.18
C LEU A 18 -17.98 35.59 -14.79
N THR A 19 -18.53 34.87 -15.77
CA THR A 19 -19.48 33.78 -15.51
C THR A 19 -18.76 32.55 -14.93
N VAL A 20 -19.50 31.68 -14.24
CA VAL A 20 -18.98 30.41 -13.71
C VAL A 20 -18.36 29.57 -14.83
N ARG A 21 -18.96 29.56 -16.04
CA ARG A 21 -18.39 28.87 -17.21
C ARG A 21 -17.03 29.46 -17.59
N GLN A 22 -16.93 30.78 -17.75
CA GLN A 22 -15.68 31.43 -18.14
C GLN A 22 -14.54 31.17 -17.14
N VAL A 23 -14.85 31.10 -15.84
CA VAL A 23 -13.84 30.74 -14.83
C VAL A 23 -13.37 29.29 -15.02
N ASN A 24 -14.30 28.34 -15.21
CA ASN A 24 -13.94 26.94 -15.42
C ASN A 24 -13.17 26.70 -16.73
N ASP A 25 -13.58 27.33 -17.82
CA ASP A 25 -12.90 27.23 -19.11
C ASP A 25 -11.46 27.78 -18.99
N ALA A 26 -11.29 28.93 -18.32
CA ALA A 26 -9.97 29.50 -18.08
C ALA A 26 -9.06 28.61 -17.21
N ILE A 27 -9.61 27.92 -16.21
CA ILE A 27 -8.87 26.95 -15.39
C ILE A 27 -8.49 25.73 -16.23
N SER A 28 -9.42 25.19 -17.03
CA SER A 28 -9.14 24.06 -17.92
C SER A 28 -8.02 24.39 -18.89
N ASP A 29 -8.11 25.54 -19.57
CA ASP A 29 -7.09 26.01 -20.51
C ASP A 29 -5.74 26.23 -19.82
N ALA A 30 -5.73 26.75 -18.59
CA ALA A 30 -4.50 26.94 -17.84
C ALA A 30 -3.84 25.61 -17.49
N ILE A 31 -4.62 24.60 -17.09
CA ILE A 31 -4.13 23.25 -16.79
C ILE A 31 -3.61 22.57 -18.06
N ASP A 32 -4.36 22.62 -19.17
CA ASP A 32 -3.93 22.01 -20.43
C ASP A 32 -2.64 22.66 -20.97
N ARG A 33 -2.47 23.98 -20.79
CA ARG A 33 -1.20 24.67 -21.12
C ARG A 33 -0.06 24.28 -20.19
N ALA A 34 -0.32 24.11 -18.90
CA ALA A 34 0.69 23.74 -17.92
C ALA A 34 1.12 22.26 -18.07
N PHE A 35 0.20 21.39 -18.46
CA PHE A 35 0.39 19.94 -18.58
C PHE A 35 -0.07 19.44 -19.97
N PRO A 36 0.62 19.82 -21.06
CA PRO A 36 0.21 19.47 -22.42
C PRO A 36 0.40 17.99 -22.78
N ARG A 37 1.12 17.24 -21.94
CA ARG A 37 1.41 15.81 -22.08
C ARG A 37 1.16 15.12 -20.75
N THR A 38 1.22 13.80 -20.77
CA THR A 38 1.25 13.00 -19.55
C THR A 38 2.49 13.34 -18.70
N VAL A 39 2.35 13.14 -17.40
CA VAL A 39 3.40 13.33 -16.40
C VAL A 39 3.51 12.09 -15.53
N TRP A 40 4.72 11.79 -15.08
CA TRP A 40 4.96 10.73 -14.10
C TRP A 40 4.86 11.31 -12.70
N VAL A 41 3.95 10.77 -11.89
CA VAL A 41 3.68 11.23 -10.53
C VAL A 41 3.97 10.10 -9.58
N ARG A 42 4.85 10.37 -8.61
CA ARG A 42 5.14 9.46 -7.51
C ARG A 42 4.28 9.82 -6.30
N GLY A 43 3.92 8.81 -5.51
CA GLY A 43 3.27 9.02 -4.22
C GLY A 43 2.85 7.71 -3.56
N GLU A 44 2.51 7.80 -2.28
CA GLU A 44 1.92 6.70 -1.54
C GLU A 44 0.42 6.59 -1.87
N VAL A 45 -0.02 5.39 -2.23
CA VAL A 45 -1.42 5.09 -2.51
C VAL A 45 -2.24 5.10 -1.21
N GLN A 46 -3.32 5.86 -1.22
CA GLN A 46 -4.23 6.00 -0.10
C GLN A 46 -5.68 5.88 -0.56
N ARG A 47 -6.55 5.37 0.32
CA ARG A 47 -7.99 5.16 0.05
C ARG A 47 -8.28 4.30 -1.19
N PHE A 48 -7.37 3.41 -1.56
CA PHE A 48 -7.60 2.43 -2.63
C PHE A 48 -8.74 1.48 -2.22
N PRO A 49 -9.78 1.30 -3.05
CA PRO A 49 -10.93 0.46 -2.71
C PRO A 49 -10.56 -1.01 -2.52
N HIS A 50 -11.10 -1.66 -1.48
CA HIS A 50 -10.89 -3.08 -1.21
C HIS A 50 -11.53 -4.00 -2.27
N ASP A 51 -12.61 -3.52 -2.90
CA ASP A 51 -13.38 -4.15 -3.97
C ASP A 51 -12.99 -3.59 -5.35
N ALA A 52 -11.76 -3.08 -5.51
CA ALA A 52 -11.33 -2.41 -6.74
C ALA A 52 -11.46 -3.28 -8.00
N ALA A 53 -11.28 -4.60 -7.89
CA ALA A 53 -11.40 -5.52 -9.02
C ALA A 53 -12.81 -5.51 -9.65
N SER A 54 -13.87 -5.38 -8.85
CA SER A 54 -15.26 -5.42 -9.30
C SER A 54 -15.81 -4.06 -9.77
N ARG A 55 -15.07 -2.97 -9.55
CA ARG A 55 -15.51 -1.61 -9.90
C ARG A 55 -15.13 -1.23 -11.33
N LYS A 56 -16.05 -0.51 -12.00
CA LYS A 56 -15.83 0.05 -13.35
C LYS A 56 -14.88 1.25 -13.35
N HIS A 57 -14.99 2.13 -12.35
CA HIS A 57 -14.14 3.31 -12.19
C HIS A 57 -13.55 3.29 -10.79
N LEU A 58 -12.27 3.56 -10.67
CA LEU A 58 -11.58 3.66 -9.39
C LEU A 58 -11.16 5.08 -9.13
N TYR A 59 -11.29 5.46 -7.87
CA TYR A 59 -10.84 6.72 -7.35
C TYR A 59 -10.07 6.44 -6.07
N PHE A 60 -8.87 7.00 -5.97
CA PHE A 60 -7.99 6.90 -4.82
C PHE A 60 -7.16 8.19 -4.71
N GLU A 61 -6.22 8.24 -3.78
CA GLU A 61 -5.33 9.38 -3.59
C GLU A 61 -3.87 8.95 -3.69
N LEU A 62 -3.04 9.81 -4.26
CA LEU A 62 -1.60 9.78 -4.02
C LEU A 62 -1.29 10.85 -2.98
N GLN A 63 -0.55 10.46 -1.96
CA GLN A 63 -0.07 11.35 -0.91
C GLN A 63 1.46 11.37 -0.89
N GLU A 64 2.01 12.56 -0.64
CA GLU A 64 3.41 12.73 -0.27
C GLU A 64 3.46 12.97 1.23
N THR A 65 4.09 12.03 1.93
CA THR A 65 4.24 12.06 3.38
C THR A 65 5.61 12.66 3.69
N GLY A 66 5.65 13.75 4.43
CA GLY A 66 6.91 14.34 4.88
C GLY A 66 7.53 13.58 6.04
N ASP A 67 8.65 14.10 6.56
CA ASP A 67 9.42 13.48 7.64
C ASP A 67 8.63 13.29 8.96
N THR A 68 7.53 14.05 9.11
CA THR A 68 6.64 13.98 10.28
C THR A 68 5.62 12.85 10.23
N GLY A 69 5.53 12.11 9.12
CA GLY A 69 4.56 11.04 8.92
C GLY A 69 3.13 11.51 8.61
N ALA A 70 2.89 12.82 8.56
CA ALA A 70 1.64 13.39 8.07
C ALA A 70 1.68 13.61 6.56
N ALA A 71 0.53 13.45 5.89
CA ALA A 71 0.39 13.78 4.48
C ALA A 71 0.55 15.29 4.28
N GLU A 72 1.60 15.70 3.58
CA GLU A 72 1.86 17.11 3.26
C GLU A 72 1.11 17.53 2.00
N TYR A 73 1.10 16.65 1.01
CA TYR A 73 0.42 16.88 -0.27
C TYR A 73 -0.44 15.68 -0.63
N ALA A 74 -1.60 15.95 -1.22
CA ALA A 74 -2.51 14.92 -1.68
C ALA A 74 -3.13 15.33 -3.02
N VAL A 75 -3.30 14.36 -3.92
CA VAL A 75 -3.99 14.56 -5.19
C VAL A 75 -4.91 13.38 -5.49
N SER A 76 -6.13 13.69 -5.94
CA SER A 76 -7.10 12.66 -6.33
C SER A 76 -6.67 12.01 -7.64
N VAL A 77 -6.71 10.69 -7.68
CA VAL A 77 -6.39 9.88 -8.84
C VAL A 77 -7.63 9.14 -9.31
N ALA A 78 -7.81 9.07 -10.62
CA ALA A 78 -8.89 8.37 -11.28
C ALA A 78 -8.31 7.34 -12.25
N LEU A 79 -8.74 6.09 -12.10
CA LEU A 79 -8.50 5.03 -13.08
C LEU A 79 -9.85 4.63 -13.69
N MET A 80 -10.08 5.06 -14.93
CA MET A 80 -11.34 4.82 -15.62
C MET A 80 -11.34 3.44 -16.27
N GLY A 81 -12.48 2.75 -16.28
CA GLY A 81 -12.57 1.39 -16.82
C GLY A 81 -12.14 1.25 -18.28
N TRP A 82 -12.45 2.25 -19.11
CA TRP A 82 -12.01 2.25 -20.52
C TRP A 82 -10.49 2.43 -20.64
N ASP A 83 -9.88 3.28 -19.82
CA ASP A 83 -8.42 3.46 -19.79
C ASP A 83 -7.74 2.21 -19.21
N ARG A 84 -8.34 1.59 -18.20
CA ARG A 84 -7.88 0.33 -17.61
C ARG A 84 -7.79 -0.79 -18.63
N GLN A 85 -8.79 -0.90 -19.51
CA GLN A 85 -8.79 -1.86 -20.61
C GLN A 85 -7.81 -1.46 -21.71
N ARG A 86 -7.84 -0.20 -22.14
CA ARG A 86 -6.99 0.32 -23.24
C ARG A 86 -5.50 0.18 -22.96
N TYR A 87 -5.07 0.45 -21.73
CA TYR A 87 -3.65 0.43 -21.33
C TYR A 87 -3.25 -0.85 -20.58
N GLY A 88 -4.14 -1.84 -20.50
CA GLY A 88 -3.85 -3.11 -19.82
C GLY A 88 -3.52 -2.95 -18.33
N LEU A 89 -4.12 -1.95 -17.66
CA LEU A 89 -3.87 -1.64 -16.24
C LEU A 89 -4.72 -2.51 -15.30
N GLY A 90 -5.67 -3.29 -15.85
CA GLY A 90 -6.52 -4.21 -15.10
C GLY A 90 -5.71 -5.17 -14.23
N ARG A 91 -4.61 -5.69 -14.79
CA ARG A 91 -3.73 -6.66 -14.14
C ARG A 91 -3.11 -6.18 -12.82
N TYR A 92 -2.91 -4.87 -12.69
CA TYR A 92 -2.36 -4.26 -11.48
C TYR A 92 -3.42 -3.96 -10.42
N VAL A 93 -4.69 -4.18 -10.74
CA VAL A 93 -5.83 -3.97 -9.83
C VAL A 93 -6.39 -5.30 -9.37
N ASP A 94 -6.59 -6.24 -10.30
CA ASP A 94 -7.21 -7.54 -10.03
C ASP A 94 -6.23 -8.61 -9.50
N GLY A 95 -4.94 -8.27 -9.42
CA GLY A 95 -3.90 -9.16 -8.90
C GLY A 95 -3.47 -10.25 -9.89
N THR A 96 -3.84 -10.13 -11.18
CA THR A 96 -3.39 -11.10 -12.20
C THR A 96 -1.95 -10.86 -12.66
N ASP A 97 -1.36 -9.70 -12.39
CA ASP A 97 0.10 -9.54 -12.54
C ASP A 97 0.82 -10.23 -11.36
N PRO A 98 1.74 -11.18 -11.62
CA PRO A 98 2.35 -11.99 -10.58
C PRO A 98 3.31 -11.19 -9.68
N ASP A 99 3.84 -10.07 -10.17
CA ASP A 99 4.84 -9.31 -9.45
C ASP A 99 4.22 -8.16 -8.64
N PHE A 100 3.15 -7.56 -9.17
CA PHE A 100 2.73 -6.24 -8.71
C PHE A 100 1.21 -6.04 -8.74
N GLN A 101 0.68 -5.65 -7.59
CA GLN A 101 -0.69 -5.17 -7.43
C GLN A 101 -0.68 -3.85 -6.68
N ILE A 102 -1.47 -2.88 -7.14
CA ILE A 102 -1.66 -1.61 -6.45
C ILE A 102 -2.44 -1.87 -5.16
N ALA A 103 -1.88 -1.43 -4.05
CA ALA A 103 -2.51 -1.52 -2.73
C ALA A 103 -2.26 -0.23 -1.92
N ASN A 104 -3.05 -0.02 -0.88
CA ASN A 104 -2.80 1.07 0.07
C ASN A 104 -1.41 0.96 0.69
N LYS A 105 -0.85 2.12 1.07
CA LYS A 105 0.48 2.26 1.70
C LYS A 105 1.66 1.85 0.82
N MET A 106 1.42 1.73 -0.48
CA MET A 106 2.45 1.43 -1.45
C MET A 106 2.89 2.71 -2.16
N GLU A 107 4.20 2.92 -2.24
CA GLU A 107 4.77 3.96 -3.09
C GLU A 107 4.76 3.50 -4.55
N VAL A 108 4.08 4.26 -5.40
CA VAL A 108 3.93 3.97 -6.83
C VAL A 108 4.40 5.14 -7.67
N CYS A 109 4.72 4.88 -8.93
CA CYS A 109 4.96 5.91 -9.94
C CYS A 109 3.99 5.67 -11.11
N LEU A 110 3.10 6.63 -11.33
CA LEU A 110 2.00 6.52 -12.30
C LEU A 110 2.19 7.54 -13.42
N GLU A 111 2.03 7.10 -14.66
CA GLU A 111 1.88 8.02 -15.79
C GLU A 111 0.44 8.52 -15.81
N CYS A 112 0.28 9.84 -15.74
CA CYS A 112 -1.00 10.48 -15.54
C CYS A 112 -1.22 11.65 -16.50
N LYS A 113 -2.47 11.84 -16.94
CA LYS A 113 -2.93 13.12 -17.47
C LYS A 113 -3.55 13.94 -16.34
N VAL A 114 -3.13 15.19 -16.19
CA VAL A 114 -3.79 16.14 -15.27
C VAL A 114 -5.12 16.55 -15.90
N ASP A 115 -6.21 16.40 -15.14
CA ASP A 115 -7.57 16.59 -15.63
C ASP A 115 -8.36 17.49 -14.69
N PHE A 116 -9.13 18.42 -15.27
CA PHE A 116 -10.04 19.30 -14.54
C PHE A 116 -11.48 19.01 -14.91
N TYR A 117 -12.26 18.54 -13.95
CA TYR A 117 -13.69 18.29 -14.15
C TYR A 117 -14.51 19.55 -13.82
N ALA A 118 -14.74 20.36 -14.84
CA ALA A 118 -15.42 21.66 -14.76
C ALA A 118 -16.77 21.64 -14.03
N LYS A 119 -17.54 20.53 -14.13
CA LYS A 119 -18.84 20.43 -13.44
C LYS A 119 -18.73 20.58 -11.92
N PHE A 120 -17.63 20.12 -11.33
CA PHE A 120 -17.42 20.13 -9.88
C PHE A 120 -16.16 20.90 -9.46
N GLY A 121 -15.49 21.57 -10.39
CA GLY A 121 -14.23 22.27 -10.11
C GLY A 121 -13.13 21.35 -9.55
N LYS A 122 -13.14 20.06 -9.92
CA LYS A 122 -12.25 19.06 -9.32
C LYS A 122 -11.04 18.79 -10.21
N ILE A 123 -9.84 18.93 -9.65
CA ILE A 123 -8.60 18.45 -10.29
C ILE A 123 -8.36 16.98 -9.93
N SER A 124 -7.95 16.18 -10.90
CA SER A 124 -7.55 14.80 -10.69
C SER A 124 -6.48 14.35 -11.67
N LEU A 125 -5.77 13.27 -11.34
CA LEU A 125 -4.85 12.59 -12.23
C LEU A 125 -5.54 11.39 -12.86
N LYS A 126 -5.66 11.37 -14.20
CA LYS A 126 -6.14 10.20 -14.94
C LYS A 126 -4.98 9.28 -15.26
N VAL A 127 -5.01 8.06 -14.73
CA VAL A 127 -3.91 7.08 -14.90
C VAL A 127 -3.93 6.50 -16.31
N MET A 128 -2.75 6.50 -16.94
CA MET A 128 -2.49 5.99 -18.28
C MET A 128 -1.39 4.93 -18.29
N GLY A 129 -0.55 4.88 -17.26
CA GLY A 129 0.55 3.93 -17.12
C GLY A 129 0.97 3.71 -15.67
N VAL A 130 1.67 2.61 -15.43
CA VAL A 130 2.22 2.22 -14.12
C VAL A 130 3.67 1.80 -14.32
N ASP A 131 4.60 2.44 -13.62
CA ASP A 131 5.99 1.97 -13.55
C ASP A 131 6.11 0.94 -12.43
N LYS A 132 5.91 -0.33 -12.79
CA LYS A 132 6.05 -1.43 -11.83
C LYS A 132 7.49 -1.60 -11.33
N ASN A 133 8.49 -1.23 -12.13
CA ASN A 133 9.90 -1.39 -11.75
C ASN A 133 10.27 -0.40 -10.64
N PHE A 134 9.73 0.82 -10.69
CA PHE A 134 9.88 1.77 -9.59
C PHE A 134 9.38 1.19 -8.26
N ALA A 135 8.13 0.67 -8.24
CA ALA A 135 7.55 0.14 -7.02
C ALA A 135 8.32 -1.10 -6.52
N LEU A 136 8.62 -2.06 -7.41
CA LEU A 136 9.42 -3.24 -7.07
C LEU A 136 10.83 -2.89 -6.57
N GLY A 137 11.45 -1.87 -7.16
CA GLY A 137 12.76 -1.35 -6.75
C GLY A 137 12.72 -0.79 -5.32
N LYS A 138 11.66 -0.06 -4.96
CA LYS A 138 11.46 0.44 -3.59
C LYS A 138 11.26 -0.68 -2.58
N LEU A 139 10.47 -1.71 -2.92
CA LEU A 139 10.28 -2.88 -2.06
C LEU A 139 11.60 -3.63 -1.83
N GLU A 140 12.37 -3.86 -2.88
CA GLU A 140 13.68 -4.52 -2.78
C GLU A 140 14.69 -3.69 -1.97
N ALA A 141 14.70 -2.36 -2.14
CA ALA A 141 15.54 -1.47 -1.35
C ALA A 141 15.19 -1.53 0.14
N ARG A 142 13.89 -1.53 0.49
CA ARG A 142 13.41 -1.69 1.87
C ARG A 142 13.85 -3.03 2.45
N ARG A 143 13.67 -4.13 1.71
CA ARG A 143 14.10 -5.46 2.13
C ARG A 143 15.60 -5.53 2.40
N ARG A 144 16.42 -4.98 1.50
CA ARG A 144 17.89 -4.89 1.69
C ARG A 144 18.26 -4.10 2.94
N ALA A 145 17.58 -2.98 3.20
CA ALA A 145 17.80 -2.18 4.39
C ALA A 145 17.44 -2.95 5.67
N THR A 146 16.30 -3.65 5.69
CA THR A 146 15.92 -4.54 6.81
C THR A 146 16.98 -5.62 7.05
N LEU A 147 17.43 -6.31 6.00
CA LEU A 147 18.46 -7.35 6.13
C LEU A 147 19.80 -6.80 6.63
N ALA A 148 20.24 -5.64 6.14
CA ALA A 148 21.45 -4.99 6.63
C ALA A 148 21.34 -4.67 8.13
N PHE A 149 20.22 -4.06 8.54
CA PHE A 149 19.93 -3.74 9.94
C PHE A 149 19.98 -4.99 10.85
N LEU A 150 19.37 -6.10 10.42
CA LEU A 150 19.37 -7.35 11.18
C LEU A 150 20.78 -7.96 11.28
N ARG A 151 21.57 -7.91 10.21
CA ARG A 151 22.96 -8.43 10.21
C ARG A 151 23.85 -7.62 11.14
N GLU A 152 23.79 -6.30 11.06
CA GLU A 152 24.58 -5.40 11.91
C GLU A 152 24.31 -5.62 13.40
N ARG A 153 23.10 -6.07 13.75
CA ARG A 153 22.70 -6.36 15.14
C ARG A 153 22.82 -7.83 15.52
N GLY A 154 23.33 -8.69 14.64
CA GLY A 154 23.41 -10.13 14.89
C GLY A 154 22.06 -10.83 15.02
N LEU A 155 20.97 -10.19 14.57
CA LEU A 155 19.60 -10.70 14.70
C LEU A 155 19.22 -11.66 13.56
N LEU A 156 19.85 -11.54 12.39
CA LEU A 156 19.41 -12.22 11.17
C LEU A 156 19.23 -13.74 11.34
N GLU A 157 20.15 -14.39 12.06
CA GLU A 157 20.14 -15.83 12.29
C GLU A 157 19.72 -16.22 13.72
N MET A 158 19.31 -15.25 14.55
CA MET A 158 19.11 -15.43 15.99
C MET A 158 18.04 -16.49 16.29
N ASN A 159 16.86 -16.42 15.65
CA ASN A 159 15.80 -17.40 15.90
C ASN A 159 16.15 -18.80 15.36
N ARG A 160 16.94 -18.89 14.28
CA ARG A 160 17.41 -20.18 13.76
C ARG A 160 18.33 -20.92 14.74
N GLN A 161 18.92 -20.21 15.71
CA GLN A 161 19.73 -20.80 16.77
C GLN A 161 18.89 -21.33 17.95
N VAL A 162 17.59 -21.01 18.00
CA VAL A 162 16.68 -21.55 19.00
C VAL A 162 16.43 -23.03 18.66
N PRO A 163 16.75 -23.98 19.56
CA PRO A 163 16.57 -25.41 19.28
C PRO A 163 15.10 -25.74 19.01
N LEU A 164 14.86 -26.46 17.92
CA LEU A 164 13.56 -27.09 17.66
C LEU A 164 13.48 -28.39 18.47
N PRO A 165 12.47 -28.57 19.34
CA PRO A 165 12.25 -29.85 20.02
C PRO A 165 12.07 -30.98 19.01
N ASP A 166 12.57 -32.18 19.33
CA ASP A 166 12.40 -33.35 18.45
C ASP A 166 10.93 -33.73 18.23
N LEU A 167 10.06 -33.39 19.19
CA LEU A 167 8.62 -33.65 19.16
C LEU A 167 7.82 -32.39 19.57
N PRO A 168 7.70 -31.38 18.68
CA PRO A 168 7.02 -30.13 19.00
C PRO A 168 5.50 -30.29 18.86
N LEU A 169 4.88 -31.03 19.77
CA LEU A 169 3.46 -31.42 19.67
C LEU A 169 2.50 -30.26 19.94
N ARG A 170 2.95 -29.14 20.53
CA ARG A 170 2.14 -27.95 20.76
C ARG A 170 2.57 -26.84 19.80
N LEU A 171 1.87 -26.70 18.69
CA LEU A 171 2.20 -25.73 17.65
C LEU A 171 1.33 -24.48 17.76
N GLY A 172 1.94 -23.31 17.71
CA GLY A 172 1.23 -22.07 17.41
C GLY A 172 1.15 -21.86 15.90
N LEU A 173 -0.04 -21.63 15.36
CA LEU A 173 -0.22 -21.37 13.93
C LEU A 173 -0.68 -19.93 13.71
N ILE A 174 0.08 -19.14 12.94
CA ILE A 174 -0.29 -17.80 12.53
C ILE A 174 -0.60 -17.83 11.03
N THR A 175 -1.86 -17.63 10.68
CA THR A 175 -2.32 -17.57 9.28
C THR A 175 -3.69 -16.89 9.18
N SER A 176 -4.21 -16.71 7.98
CA SER A 176 -5.61 -16.27 7.79
C SER A 176 -6.53 -17.47 8.01
N PRO A 177 -7.49 -17.42 8.96
CA PRO A 177 -8.42 -18.52 9.20
C PRO A 177 -9.22 -18.87 7.95
N GLY A 178 -9.34 -20.16 7.66
CA GLY A 178 -10.06 -20.68 6.48
C GLY A 178 -9.38 -20.42 5.13
N SER A 179 -8.13 -19.94 5.11
CA SER A 179 -7.35 -19.84 3.88
C SER A 179 -6.86 -21.20 3.39
N ALA A 180 -6.47 -21.30 2.11
CA ALA A 180 -5.84 -22.51 1.58
C ALA A 180 -4.63 -22.93 2.42
N ALA A 181 -3.74 -21.99 2.77
CA ALA A 181 -2.58 -22.27 3.63
C ALA A 181 -2.96 -22.77 5.04
N HIS A 182 -4.11 -22.34 5.57
CA HIS A 182 -4.63 -22.89 6.83
C HIS A 182 -5.07 -24.35 6.64
N HIS A 183 -5.84 -24.64 5.60
CA HIS A 183 -6.31 -25.99 5.28
C HIS A 183 -5.14 -26.94 4.99
N ASP A 184 -4.20 -26.53 4.13
CA ASP A 184 -3.02 -27.33 3.76
C ASP A 184 -2.16 -27.68 4.99
N PHE A 185 -1.97 -26.72 5.90
CA PHE A 185 -1.23 -26.96 7.13
C PHE A 185 -1.96 -27.97 8.04
N MET A 186 -3.26 -27.76 8.26
CA MET A 186 -4.05 -28.64 9.12
C MET A 186 -4.13 -30.06 8.56
N GLU A 187 -4.31 -30.22 7.25
CA GLU A 187 -4.30 -31.53 6.59
C GLU A 187 -2.96 -32.25 6.77
N GLY A 188 -1.84 -31.53 6.62
CA GLY A 188 -0.50 -32.09 6.86
C GLY A 188 -0.29 -32.53 8.31
N ILE A 189 -0.76 -31.74 9.28
CA ILE A 189 -0.66 -32.07 10.70
C ILE A 189 -1.55 -33.26 11.08
N GLU A 190 -2.81 -33.26 10.64
CA GLU A 190 -3.78 -34.33 10.91
C GLU A 190 -3.37 -35.66 10.24
N GLY A 191 -2.78 -35.59 9.04
CA GLY A 191 -2.27 -36.75 8.31
C GLY A 191 -0.97 -37.35 8.87
N SER A 192 -0.31 -36.68 9.82
CA SER A 192 1.01 -37.09 10.33
C SER A 192 1.00 -38.32 11.24
N GLY A 193 -0.16 -38.69 11.80
CA GLY A 193 -0.31 -39.77 12.77
C GLY A 193 0.10 -39.39 14.21
N TRP A 194 0.47 -38.14 14.47
CA TRP A 194 0.84 -37.64 15.80
C TRP A 194 -0.26 -36.75 16.41
N ALA A 195 -0.35 -36.74 17.74
CA ALA A 195 -1.36 -35.99 18.50
C ALA A 195 -0.95 -34.52 18.73
N PHE A 196 -0.88 -33.74 17.64
CA PHE A 196 -0.59 -32.31 17.74
C PHE A 196 -1.74 -31.52 18.41
N THR A 197 -1.39 -30.55 19.23
CA THR A 197 -2.27 -29.47 19.69
C THR A 197 -1.91 -28.21 18.93
N VAL A 198 -2.80 -27.75 18.04
CA VAL A 198 -2.59 -26.54 17.23
C VAL A 198 -3.37 -25.38 17.82
N LEU A 199 -2.67 -24.28 18.14
CA LEU A 199 -3.25 -23.04 18.62
C LEU A 199 -3.25 -22.03 17.46
N LEU A 200 -4.39 -21.87 16.80
CA LEU A 200 -4.55 -20.88 15.73
C LEU A 200 -4.65 -19.46 16.29
N GLN A 201 -3.80 -18.56 15.81
CA GLN A 201 -3.96 -17.11 15.91
C GLN A 201 -4.19 -16.52 14.53
N GLY A 202 -5.43 -16.08 14.28
CA GLY A 202 -5.80 -15.44 13.03
C GLY A 202 -5.08 -14.11 12.85
N ALA A 203 -4.44 -13.92 11.70
CA ALA A 203 -3.86 -12.65 11.30
C ALA A 203 -4.06 -12.41 9.80
N LYS A 204 -4.10 -11.13 9.41
CA LYS A 204 -4.08 -10.75 7.99
C LYS A 204 -2.73 -11.11 7.38
N MET A 205 -2.81 -11.67 6.18
CA MET A 205 -1.67 -12.20 5.42
C MET A 205 -1.29 -11.32 4.21
N GLN A 206 -1.92 -10.14 4.11
CA GLN A 206 -1.64 -9.10 3.11
C GLN A 206 -2.09 -7.72 3.63
N GLY A 207 -1.44 -6.67 3.13
CA GLY A 207 -1.74 -5.28 3.46
C GLY A 207 -1.09 -4.78 4.75
N GLU A 208 -1.33 -3.50 5.06
CA GLU A 208 -0.64 -2.75 6.13
C GLU A 208 -0.77 -3.36 7.52
N GLN A 209 -1.81 -4.16 7.77
CA GLN A 209 -2.09 -4.74 9.09
C GLN A 209 -1.28 -6.01 9.40
N VAL A 210 -0.57 -6.56 8.42
CA VAL A 210 0.22 -7.80 8.57
C VAL A 210 1.19 -7.69 9.74
N GLN A 211 2.04 -6.66 9.76
CA GLN A 211 3.06 -6.47 10.80
C GLN A 211 2.45 -6.46 12.21
N ALA A 212 1.49 -5.57 12.45
CA ALA A 212 0.90 -5.41 13.77
C ALA A 212 0.15 -6.68 14.23
N GLN A 213 -0.58 -7.34 13.33
CA GLN A 213 -1.35 -8.53 13.69
C GLN A 213 -0.47 -9.76 13.92
N VAL A 214 0.57 -9.96 13.11
CA VAL A 214 1.50 -11.07 13.28
C VAL A 214 2.33 -10.90 14.56
N ILE A 215 2.82 -9.70 14.86
CA ILE A 215 3.53 -9.42 16.13
C ILE A 215 2.61 -9.73 17.33
N ALA A 216 1.38 -9.21 17.32
CA ALA A 216 0.44 -9.48 18.41
C ALA A 216 0.06 -10.98 18.51
N ALA A 217 0.03 -11.70 17.39
CA ALA A 217 -0.20 -13.14 17.38
C ALA A 217 0.99 -13.93 17.96
N LEU A 218 2.23 -13.52 17.67
CA LEU A 218 3.43 -14.08 18.30
C LEU A 218 3.36 -13.94 19.82
N GLU A 219 3.10 -12.73 20.32
CA GLU A 219 2.99 -12.45 21.76
C GLU A 219 1.93 -13.33 22.44
N ARG A 220 0.73 -13.42 21.86
CA ARG A 220 -0.35 -14.27 22.39
C ARG A 220 0.00 -15.75 22.42
N LEU A 221 0.77 -16.26 21.45
CA LEU A 221 1.18 -17.67 21.43
C LEU A 221 2.24 -17.96 22.49
N LEU A 222 3.15 -17.03 22.75
CA LEU A 222 4.15 -17.17 23.80
C LEU A 222 3.51 -17.34 25.19
N GLU A 223 2.41 -16.62 25.46
CA GLU A 223 1.64 -16.78 26.70
C GLU A 223 0.99 -18.17 26.87
N LYS A 224 0.86 -18.95 25.78
CA LYS A 224 0.20 -20.26 25.79
C LYS A 224 1.16 -21.45 25.89
N GLY A 225 2.47 -21.19 25.94
CA GLY A 225 3.49 -22.24 26.06
C GLY A 225 3.45 -23.20 24.88
N VAL A 226 3.70 -22.69 23.68
CA VAL A 226 3.87 -23.48 22.46
C VAL A 226 5.33 -23.93 22.31
N ASP A 227 5.55 -25.08 21.69
CA ASP A 227 6.88 -25.64 21.44
C ASP A 227 7.55 -24.99 20.23
N ALA A 228 6.74 -24.61 19.24
CA ALA A 228 7.17 -23.90 18.03
C ALA A 228 6.01 -23.05 17.49
N ILE A 229 6.34 -22.02 16.72
CA ILE A 229 5.37 -21.20 16.00
C ILE A 229 5.57 -21.39 14.50
N VAL A 230 4.48 -21.63 13.78
CA VAL A 230 4.46 -21.70 12.32
C VAL A 230 3.73 -20.48 11.78
N LEU A 231 4.42 -19.68 10.98
CA LEU A 231 3.85 -18.55 10.26
C LEU A 231 3.62 -18.97 8.80
N THR A 232 2.36 -19.14 8.42
CA THR A 232 2.00 -19.66 7.09
C THR A 232 1.18 -18.66 6.28
N ARG A 233 1.53 -18.55 5.00
CA ARG A 233 0.83 -17.73 4.01
C ARG A 233 0.97 -18.37 2.65
N GLY A 234 -0.13 -18.49 1.91
CA GLY A 234 -0.12 -19.09 0.57
C GLY A 234 0.57 -18.22 -0.49
N GLY A 235 0.30 -18.47 -1.77
CA GLY A 235 0.84 -17.66 -2.86
C GLY A 235 0.31 -16.22 -2.89
N GLY A 236 0.88 -15.40 -3.77
CA GLY A 236 0.42 -14.06 -4.12
C GLY A 236 1.58 -13.16 -4.51
N SER A 237 1.30 -11.90 -4.83
CA SER A 237 2.27 -11.03 -5.51
C SER A 237 3.50 -10.72 -4.64
N ARG A 238 4.62 -10.36 -5.27
CA ARG A 238 5.82 -9.88 -4.53
C ARG A 238 5.49 -8.67 -3.66
N ALA A 239 4.58 -7.82 -4.13
CA ALA A 239 4.04 -6.71 -3.34
C ALA A 239 3.35 -7.18 -2.06
N ASP A 240 2.53 -8.23 -2.11
CA ASP A 240 1.87 -8.76 -0.91
C ASP A 240 2.85 -9.41 0.06
N LEU A 241 3.87 -10.10 -0.47
CA LEU A 241 4.92 -10.72 0.34
C LEU A 241 5.79 -9.68 1.06
N SER A 242 5.98 -8.49 0.48
CA SER A 242 6.81 -7.45 1.06
C SER A 242 6.34 -6.94 2.43
N TRP A 243 5.08 -7.19 2.80
CA TRP A 243 4.56 -6.88 4.13
C TRP A 243 5.24 -7.69 5.24
N PHE A 244 5.88 -8.82 4.90
CA PHE A 244 6.68 -9.61 5.83
C PHE A 244 8.14 -9.14 5.97
N ASP A 245 8.63 -8.31 5.04
CA ASP A 245 9.99 -7.75 5.04
C ASP A 245 10.15 -6.53 5.98
N GLN A 246 9.11 -6.23 6.76
CA GLN A 246 9.10 -5.08 7.65
C GLN A 246 9.99 -5.30 8.87
N ARG A 247 10.79 -4.28 9.17
CA ARG A 247 11.83 -4.34 10.20
C ARG A 247 11.31 -4.84 11.54
N ASP A 248 10.23 -4.28 12.08
CA ASP A 248 9.84 -4.64 13.46
C ASP A 248 9.20 -6.04 13.51
N LEU A 249 8.58 -6.50 12.42
CA LEU A 249 8.15 -7.90 12.32
C LEU A 249 9.35 -8.85 12.26
N ALA A 250 10.35 -8.53 11.44
CA ALA A 250 11.55 -9.34 11.33
C ALA A 250 12.35 -9.38 12.65
N VAL A 251 12.40 -8.27 13.39
CA VAL A 251 12.98 -8.20 14.74
C VAL A 251 12.18 -9.06 15.73
N ALA A 252 10.85 -8.97 15.71
CA ALA A 252 9.99 -9.77 16.59
C ALA A 252 10.17 -11.28 16.35
N VAL A 253 10.28 -11.71 15.09
CA VAL A 253 10.57 -13.10 14.73
C VAL A 253 11.97 -13.49 15.20
N ALA A 254 12.99 -12.67 14.91
CA ALA A 254 14.38 -12.96 15.30
C ALA A 254 14.56 -13.12 16.82
N GLN A 255 13.83 -12.35 17.61
CA GLN A 255 13.88 -12.36 19.07
C GLN A 255 12.89 -13.33 19.72
N CYS A 256 12.08 -14.04 18.93
CA CYS A 256 11.12 -14.98 19.47
C CYS A 256 11.85 -16.10 20.26
N PRO A 257 11.48 -16.37 21.52
CA PRO A 257 12.17 -17.34 22.37
C PRO A 257 11.87 -18.80 22.01
N VAL A 258 10.89 -19.04 21.13
CA VAL A 258 10.56 -20.35 20.57
C VAL A 258 10.91 -20.36 19.08
N PRO A 259 11.24 -21.53 18.50
CA PRO A 259 11.57 -21.61 17.07
C PRO A 259 10.37 -21.17 16.22
N VAL A 260 10.62 -20.29 15.26
CA VAL A 260 9.64 -19.81 14.29
C VAL A 260 9.94 -20.42 12.92
N ILE A 261 8.98 -21.18 12.40
CA ILE A 261 9.04 -21.82 11.09
C ILE A 261 8.18 -21.00 10.13
N THR A 262 8.78 -20.54 9.04
CA THR A 262 8.08 -19.75 8.03
C THR A 262 7.74 -20.59 6.80
N ALA A 263 6.49 -20.60 6.39
CA ALA A 263 6.02 -21.13 5.12
C ALA A 263 5.25 -20.00 4.39
N ILE A 264 6.01 -19.04 3.86
CA ILE A 264 5.49 -17.83 3.21
C ILE A 264 5.97 -17.85 1.75
N GLY A 265 5.02 -17.91 0.81
CA GLY A 265 5.30 -17.88 -0.63
C GLY A 265 5.30 -19.26 -1.25
#